data_AF-A0AAU7Z3U3-F1
#
_entry.id   AF-A0AAU7Z3U3-F1
#
_cell.length_a   1.000
_cell.length_b   1.000
_cell.length_c   1.000
_cell.angle_alpha   90.00
_cell.angle_beta   90.00
_cell.angle_gamma   90.00
#
_symmetry.space_group_name_H-M   'P 1'
#
loop_
_entity.id
_entity.type
_entity.pdbx_description
1 polymer ?
#
loop_
_entity_poly.entity_id
_entity_poly.type
_entity_poly.pdbx_seq_one_letter_code
_entity_poly.pdbx_strand_id
1 'polypeptide(L)'
;MKKLAILLLCGSLSVPAQKSIALADPGGVDTVTFPSGSFSEAEIRSIMRVSPKLRMLTSFPVINQLEMCNKEDNSYRGCSTEAERKQWFEKNARVNIDRMKSARKAIDELPTSLGLDRIIEYMKTLQDFYITVNEVQLRYHDESDVSLLEKPIEGIDPRLQCADSILSVAKAKSREAAYKVASFDWYNCMNKQMQKKSGPYPMNVWLAFLKKSGINETYVPKDE
;
A
#
# COMPACT_ATOMS: atom_id res chain seq x y z
N MET A 1 71.03 -12.44 25.86
CA MET A 1 70.11 -11.54 25.14
C MET A 1 68.93 -12.35 24.61
N LYS A 2 67.76 -12.31 25.28
CA LYS A 2 66.55 -13.00 24.84
C LYS A 2 65.74 -12.04 23.95
N LYS A 3 65.54 -12.39 22.69
CA LYS A 3 64.66 -11.66 21.76
C LYS A 3 63.21 -12.01 22.09
N LEU A 4 62.44 -11.02 22.52
CA LEU A 4 61.00 -11.12 22.74
C LEU A 4 60.32 -10.85 21.39
N ALA A 5 59.68 -11.87 20.81
CA ALA A 5 58.84 -11.71 19.63
C ALA A 5 57.44 -11.27 20.07
N ILE A 6 57.07 -10.02 19.76
CA ILE A 6 55.72 -9.50 19.93
C ILE A 6 54.89 -9.97 18.73
N LEU A 7 54.03 -10.95 18.93
CA LEU A 7 52.99 -11.31 17.96
C LEU A 7 51.89 -10.23 18.00
N LEU A 8 51.83 -9.39 16.97
CA LEU A 8 50.66 -8.58 16.68
C LEU A 8 49.56 -9.50 16.13
N LEU A 9 48.57 -9.80 16.97
CA LEU A 9 47.28 -10.32 16.52
C LEU A 9 46.53 -9.19 15.81
N CYS A 10 46.75 -9.06 14.49
CA CYS A 10 45.82 -8.35 13.63
C CYS A 10 44.52 -9.17 13.57
N GLY A 11 43.59 -8.88 14.48
CA GLY A 11 42.21 -9.34 14.36
C GLY A 11 41.63 -8.76 13.08
N SER A 12 41.58 -9.56 12.01
CA SER A 12 40.81 -9.25 10.82
C SER A 12 39.35 -9.14 11.24
N LEU A 13 38.84 -7.91 11.35
CA LEU A 13 37.41 -7.66 11.45
C LEU A 13 36.78 -8.18 10.15
N SER A 14 36.29 -9.41 10.18
CA SER A 14 35.52 -10.00 9.10
C SER A 14 34.26 -9.15 8.95
N VAL A 15 34.22 -8.34 7.89
CA VAL A 15 33.00 -7.65 7.49
C VAL A 15 31.94 -8.73 7.27
N PRO A 16 30.76 -8.64 7.92
CA PRO A 16 29.70 -9.59 7.72
C PRO A 16 29.41 -9.71 6.22
N ALA A 17 29.29 -10.94 5.71
CA ALA A 17 28.89 -11.14 4.33
C ALA A 17 27.56 -10.41 4.07
N GLN A 18 27.50 -9.64 3.00
CA GLN A 18 26.32 -8.89 2.59
C GLN A 18 25.68 -9.53 1.36
N LYS A 19 24.37 -9.42 1.25
CA LYS A 19 23.60 -9.74 0.06
C LYS A 19 22.90 -8.48 -0.42
N SER A 20 22.69 -8.41 -1.74
CA SER A 20 21.92 -7.33 -2.37
C SER A 20 20.82 -7.93 -3.22
N ILE A 21 19.64 -7.33 -3.17
CA ILE A 21 18.52 -7.66 -4.05
C ILE A 21 18.00 -6.41 -4.73
N ALA A 22 17.43 -6.59 -5.91
CA ALA A 22 16.69 -5.55 -6.62
C ALA A 22 15.19 -5.85 -6.55
N LEU A 23 14.41 -4.83 -6.23
CA LEU A 23 12.96 -4.82 -6.25
C LEU A 23 12.54 -3.90 -7.40
N ALA A 24 11.94 -4.47 -8.45
CA ALA A 24 11.42 -3.69 -9.55
C ALA A 24 10.19 -2.91 -9.09
N ASP A 25 10.15 -1.62 -9.40
CA ASP A 25 9.02 -0.72 -9.19
C ASP A 25 8.61 -0.09 -10.52
N PRO A 26 7.32 0.18 -10.78
CA PRO A 26 6.91 0.86 -12.01
C PRO A 26 7.65 2.18 -12.28
N GLY A 27 8.12 2.86 -11.23
CA GLY A 27 8.90 4.09 -11.34
C GLY A 27 10.41 3.95 -11.28
N GLY A 28 10.97 2.74 -11.18
CA GLY A 28 12.41 2.57 -10.92
C GLY A 28 12.81 1.22 -10.35
N VAL A 29 13.95 1.18 -9.67
CA VAL A 29 14.47 -0.01 -8.99
C VAL A 29 14.90 0.35 -7.58
N ASP A 30 14.38 -0.38 -6.59
CA ASP A 30 14.84 -0.29 -5.21
C ASP A 30 15.87 -1.38 -4.93
N THR A 31 17.10 -0.97 -4.66
CA THR A 31 18.21 -1.87 -4.33
C THR A 31 18.41 -1.92 -2.83
N VAL A 32 18.35 -3.12 -2.27
CA VAL A 32 18.43 -3.35 -0.83
C VAL A 32 19.60 -4.27 -0.52
N THR A 33 20.55 -3.77 0.28
CA THR A 33 21.72 -4.50 0.77
C THR A 33 21.55 -4.80 2.25
N PHE A 34 21.78 -6.05 2.66
CA PHE A 34 21.54 -6.51 4.03
C PHE A 34 22.54 -7.58 4.49
N PRO A 35 22.76 -7.77 5.80
CA PRO A 35 23.65 -8.80 6.33
C PRO A 35 23.09 -10.21 6.06
N SER A 36 23.87 -11.06 5.39
CA SER A 36 23.39 -12.35 4.86
C SER A 36 23.07 -13.40 5.93
N GLY A 37 23.52 -13.20 7.16
CA GLY A 37 23.25 -14.07 8.31
C GLY A 37 22.08 -13.62 9.18
N SER A 38 21.51 -12.44 8.93
CA SER A 38 20.44 -11.86 9.75
C SER A 38 19.05 -11.99 9.11
N PHE A 39 19.00 -12.06 7.78
CA PHE A 39 17.75 -12.17 7.03
C PHE A 39 17.92 -13.07 5.80
N SER A 40 16.88 -13.83 5.47
CA SER A 40 16.72 -14.42 4.14
C SER A 40 16.27 -13.38 3.13
N GLU A 41 16.50 -13.66 1.84
CA GLU A 41 15.99 -12.80 0.76
C GLU A 41 14.46 -12.70 0.77
N ALA A 42 13.75 -13.80 1.07
CA ALA A 42 12.29 -13.81 1.15
C ALA A 42 11.76 -12.89 2.27
N GLU A 43 12.41 -12.91 3.44
CA GLU A 43 12.07 -12.01 4.54
C GLU A 43 12.28 -10.55 4.17
N ILE A 44 13.43 -10.21 3.57
CA ILE A 44 13.67 -8.83 3.10
C ILE A 44 12.61 -8.45 2.06
N ARG A 45 12.36 -9.27 1.04
CA ARG A 45 11.31 -8.98 0.05
C ARG A 45 9.96 -8.72 0.69
N SER A 46 9.59 -9.46 1.74
CA SER A 46 8.35 -9.24 2.49
C SER A 46 8.37 -7.91 3.25
N ILE A 47 9.42 -7.64 4.02
CA ILE A 47 9.57 -6.40 4.81
C ILE A 47 9.59 -5.17 3.91
N MET A 48 10.29 -5.24 2.77
CA MET A 48 10.43 -4.10 1.89
C MET A 48 9.10 -3.64 1.27
N ARG A 49 8.06 -4.48 1.30
CA ARG A 49 6.70 -4.07 0.90
C ARG A 49 6.14 -2.94 1.76
N VAL A 50 6.68 -2.65 2.94
CA VAL A 50 6.28 -1.47 3.74
C VAL A 50 7.22 -0.27 3.56
N SER A 51 8.17 -0.35 2.63
CA SER A 51 9.07 0.77 2.30
C SER A 51 8.28 2.00 1.83
N PRO A 52 8.66 3.20 2.26
CA PRO A 52 8.11 4.45 1.72
C PRO A 52 8.65 4.79 0.33
N LYS A 53 9.66 4.07 -0.19
CA LYS A 53 10.25 4.32 -1.53
C LYS A 53 9.55 3.56 -2.65
N LEU A 54 8.92 2.44 -2.31
CA LEU A 54 8.15 1.63 -3.26
C LEU A 54 6.79 2.30 -3.55
N ARG A 55 6.41 2.36 -4.84
CA ARG A 55 5.10 2.92 -5.25
C ARG A 55 3.98 1.95 -4.87
N MET A 56 2.76 2.47 -4.81
CA MET A 56 1.56 1.75 -4.37
C MET A 56 1.25 0.43 -5.10
N LEU A 57 1.82 0.18 -6.28
CA LEU A 57 1.67 -1.08 -7.01
C LEU A 57 2.62 -2.19 -6.48
N THR A 58 3.66 -1.82 -5.72
CA THR A 58 4.69 -2.71 -5.18
C THR A 58 4.81 -2.64 -3.66
N SER A 59 4.29 -1.57 -3.04
CA SER A 59 4.17 -1.41 -1.60
C SER A 59 2.78 -1.75 -1.05
N PHE A 60 2.70 -1.86 0.27
CA PHE A 60 1.48 -1.69 1.03
C PHE A 60 1.27 -0.19 1.35
N PRO A 61 0.02 0.29 1.41
CA PRO A 61 -1.21 -0.42 1.07
C PRO A 61 -1.40 -0.56 -0.45
N VAL A 62 -2.00 -1.68 -0.86
CA VAL A 62 -2.46 -1.86 -2.24
C VAL A 62 -3.81 -1.15 -2.34
N ILE A 63 -3.90 -0.10 -3.16
CA ILE A 63 -5.13 0.69 -3.33
C ILE A 63 -5.62 0.46 -4.76
N ASN A 64 -6.43 -0.57 -4.94
CA ASN A 64 -7.03 -0.87 -6.24
C ASN A 64 -8.42 -0.23 -6.29
N GLN A 65 -8.58 0.83 -7.08
CA GLN A 65 -9.88 1.45 -7.33
C GLN A 65 -10.81 0.45 -8.05
N LEU A 66 -12.12 0.56 -7.85
CA LEU A 66 -13.11 -0.35 -8.45
C LEU A 66 -12.99 -0.44 -9.97
N GLU A 67 -12.70 0.69 -10.63
CA GLU A 67 -12.64 0.82 -12.09
C GLU A 67 -11.36 0.24 -12.71
N MET A 68 -10.37 -0.16 -11.91
CA MET A 68 -9.13 -0.76 -12.43
C MET A 68 -9.43 -2.08 -13.14
N CYS A 69 -8.91 -2.22 -14.37
CA CYS A 69 -9.04 -3.42 -15.19
C CYS A 69 -7.74 -3.65 -15.97
N ASN A 70 -6.98 -4.68 -15.60
CA ASN A 70 -5.73 -5.01 -16.29
C ASN A 70 -5.97 -6.12 -17.33
N LYS A 71 -5.79 -5.79 -18.62
CA LYS A 71 -5.97 -6.72 -19.74
C LYS A 71 -4.96 -7.88 -19.76
N GLU A 72 -3.81 -7.71 -19.12
CA GLU A 72 -2.73 -8.70 -19.08
C GLU A 72 -2.92 -9.71 -17.94
N ASP A 73 -3.90 -9.47 -17.08
CA ASP A 73 -4.16 -10.23 -15.88
C ASP A 73 -5.45 -11.04 -16.03
N ASN A 74 -5.30 -12.37 -16.02
CA ASN A 74 -6.36 -13.32 -16.33
C ASN A 74 -7.51 -13.35 -15.30
N SER A 75 -7.35 -12.68 -14.15
CA SER A 75 -8.42 -12.53 -13.18
C SER A 75 -9.47 -11.49 -13.62
N TYR A 76 -9.11 -10.55 -14.49
CA TYR A 76 -10.04 -9.58 -15.07
C TYR A 76 -10.70 -10.11 -16.34
N ARG A 77 -11.85 -9.52 -16.69
CA ARG A 77 -12.56 -9.79 -17.95
C ARG A 77 -12.98 -8.50 -18.63
N GLY A 78 -12.96 -8.49 -19.96
CA GLY A 78 -13.53 -7.41 -20.75
C GLY A 78 -12.91 -6.03 -20.50
N CYS A 79 -11.57 -5.93 -20.46
CA CYS A 79 -10.90 -4.65 -20.21
C CYS A 79 -10.73 -3.77 -21.46
N SER A 80 -10.96 -4.30 -22.67
CA SER A 80 -10.54 -3.67 -23.93
C SER A 80 -11.40 -2.46 -24.31
N THR A 81 -12.72 -2.55 -24.16
CA THR A 81 -13.66 -1.47 -24.52
C THR A 81 -14.45 -0.98 -23.32
N GLU A 82 -15.05 0.21 -23.44
CA GLU A 82 -15.92 0.74 -22.38
C GLU A 82 -17.16 -0.14 -22.15
N ALA A 83 -17.77 -0.64 -23.23
CA ALA A 83 -18.94 -1.51 -23.15
C ALA A 83 -18.63 -2.81 -22.40
N GLU A 84 -17.48 -3.44 -22.70
CA GLU A 84 -17.04 -4.63 -21.97
C GLU A 84 -16.71 -4.31 -20.50
N ARG A 85 -16.03 -3.18 -20.22
CA ARG A 85 -15.73 -2.79 -18.84
C ARG A 85 -17.01 -2.56 -18.03
N LYS A 86 -18.03 -1.95 -18.63
CA LYS A 86 -19.36 -1.80 -18.02
C LYS A 86 -20.02 -3.17 -17.79
N GLN A 87 -19.95 -4.07 -18.76
CA GLN A 87 -20.50 -5.43 -18.64
C GLN A 87 -19.85 -6.24 -17.51
N TRP A 88 -18.54 -6.11 -17.31
CA TRP A 88 -17.77 -6.89 -16.34
C TRP A 88 -17.42 -6.11 -15.06
N PHE A 89 -17.99 -4.91 -14.88
CA PHE A 89 -17.61 -3.98 -13.81
C PHE A 89 -17.66 -4.64 -12.43
N GLU A 90 -18.80 -5.19 -12.03
CA GLU A 90 -18.98 -5.75 -10.68
C GLU A 90 -17.98 -6.89 -10.41
N LYS A 91 -17.75 -7.75 -11.40
CA LYS A 91 -16.80 -8.86 -11.29
C LYS A 91 -15.37 -8.33 -11.08
N ASN A 92 -14.95 -7.37 -11.89
CA ASN A 92 -13.61 -6.80 -11.82
C ASN A 92 -13.41 -5.97 -10.53
N ALA A 93 -14.44 -5.25 -10.08
CA ALA A 93 -14.47 -4.54 -8.81
C ALA A 93 -14.24 -5.49 -7.63
N ARG A 94 -14.87 -6.68 -7.63
CA ARG A 94 -14.64 -7.72 -6.61
C ARG A 94 -13.21 -8.25 -6.61
N VAL A 95 -12.62 -8.48 -7.80
CA VAL A 95 -11.20 -8.84 -7.92
C VAL A 95 -10.31 -7.79 -7.25
N ASN A 96 -10.60 -6.50 -7.45
CA ASN A 96 -9.86 -5.41 -6.81
C ASN A 96 -9.99 -5.45 -5.28
N ILE A 97 -11.20 -5.63 -4.75
CA ILE A 97 -11.44 -5.74 -3.30
C ILE A 97 -10.75 -6.96 -2.69
N ASP A 98 -10.83 -8.13 -3.34
CA ASP A 98 -10.22 -9.35 -2.84
C ASP A 98 -8.69 -9.26 -2.80
N ARG A 99 -8.08 -8.54 -3.75
CA ARG A 99 -6.64 -8.22 -3.71
C ARG A 99 -6.29 -7.33 -2.53
N MET A 100 -7.09 -6.30 -2.26
CA MET A 100 -6.91 -5.43 -1.10
C MET A 100 -7.03 -6.21 0.22
N LYS A 101 -8.01 -7.11 0.33
CA LYS A 101 -8.15 -8.01 1.49
C LYS A 101 -6.98 -8.98 1.64
N SER A 102 -6.48 -9.52 0.53
CA SER A 102 -5.31 -10.39 0.53
C SER A 102 -4.05 -9.63 0.97
N ALA A 103 -3.88 -8.40 0.49
CA ALA A 103 -2.83 -7.49 0.92
C ALA A 103 -2.95 -7.19 2.43
N ARG A 104 -4.16 -6.92 2.92
CA ARG A 104 -4.44 -6.68 4.33
C ARG A 104 -4.02 -7.85 5.22
N LYS A 105 -4.33 -9.08 4.81
CA LYS A 105 -3.92 -10.30 5.52
C LYS A 105 -2.41 -10.47 5.51
N ALA A 106 -1.75 -10.21 4.39
CA ALA A 106 -0.29 -10.29 4.29
C ALA A 106 0.42 -9.27 5.20
N ILE A 107 -0.19 -8.13 5.52
CA ILE A 107 0.34 -7.19 6.54
C ILE A 107 0.33 -7.83 7.94
N ASP A 108 -0.64 -8.69 8.27
CA ASP A 108 -0.68 -9.39 9.57
C ASP A 108 0.44 -10.43 9.71
N GLU A 109 1.00 -10.88 8.60
CA GLU A 109 2.09 -11.87 8.56
C GLU A 109 3.48 -11.21 8.69
N LEU A 110 3.56 -9.88 8.76
CA LEU A 110 4.82 -9.16 8.91
C LEU A 110 5.41 -9.36 10.32
N PRO A 111 6.74 -9.52 10.44
CA PRO A 111 7.40 -9.73 11.72
C PRO A 111 7.35 -8.46 12.59
N THR A 112 6.62 -8.52 13.71
CA THR A 112 6.52 -7.43 14.69
C THR A 112 7.80 -7.23 15.51
N SER A 113 8.61 -8.28 15.65
CA SER A 113 9.88 -8.26 16.42
C SER A 113 10.93 -7.27 15.88
N LEU A 114 10.75 -6.74 14.67
CA LEU A 114 11.67 -5.80 14.04
C LEU A 114 11.43 -4.34 14.44
N GLY A 115 10.45 -4.07 15.33
CA GLY A 115 10.11 -2.71 15.77
C GLY A 115 9.39 -1.89 14.70
N LEU A 116 8.70 -2.57 13.78
CA LEU A 116 7.93 -1.96 12.70
C LEU A 116 6.46 -1.71 13.08
N ASP A 117 6.08 -1.91 14.35
CA ASP A 117 4.68 -1.95 14.81
C ASP A 117 3.87 -0.72 14.36
N ARG A 118 4.45 0.48 14.47
CA ARG A 118 3.79 1.72 14.04
C ARG A 118 3.58 1.81 12.53
N ILE A 119 4.49 1.26 11.74
CA ILE A 119 4.35 1.21 10.28
C ILE A 119 3.29 0.17 9.91
N ILE A 120 3.36 -1.01 10.54
CA ILE A 120 2.38 -2.07 10.35
C ILE A 120 0.97 -1.55 10.65
N GLU A 121 0.77 -0.91 11.80
CA GLU A 121 -0.53 -0.34 12.19
C GLU A 121 -1.00 0.75 11.22
N TYR A 122 -0.09 1.64 10.78
CA TYR A 122 -0.37 2.64 9.76
C TYR A 122 -0.86 1.99 8.46
N MET A 123 -0.19 0.92 7.98
CA MET A 123 -0.59 0.21 6.77
C MET A 123 -1.94 -0.51 6.93
N LYS A 124 -2.18 -1.15 8.07
CA LYS A 124 -3.46 -1.81 8.38
C LYS A 124 -4.61 -0.81 8.33
N THR A 125 -4.46 0.32 9.03
CA THR A 125 -5.46 1.39 9.07
C THR A 125 -5.80 1.89 7.67
N LEU A 126 -4.79 2.18 6.85
CA LEU A 126 -5.02 2.63 5.48
C LEU A 126 -5.71 1.56 4.64
N GLN A 127 -5.23 0.31 4.72
CA GLN A 127 -5.78 -0.77 3.92
C GLN A 127 -7.24 -1.09 4.30
N ASP A 128 -7.57 -1.11 5.59
CA ASP A 128 -8.94 -1.32 6.10
C ASP A 128 -9.88 -0.19 5.66
N PHE A 129 -9.39 1.05 5.71
CA PHE A 129 -10.11 2.21 5.17
C PHE A 129 -10.42 2.05 3.68
N TYR A 130 -9.42 1.78 2.83
CA TYR A 130 -9.64 1.69 1.38
C TYR A 130 -10.51 0.49 1.00
N ILE A 131 -10.41 -0.64 1.71
CA ILE A 131 -11.34 -1.77 1.52
C ILE A 131 -12.77 -1.30 1.80
N THR A 132 -13.03 -0.68 2.95
CA THR A 132 -14.36 -0.27 3.36
C THR A 132 -14.96 0.77 2.41
N VAL A 133 -14.16 1.76 1.98
CA VAL A 133 -14.58 2.78 1.01
C VAL A 133 -14.98 2.15 -0.32
N ASN A 134 -14.18 1.21 -0.84
CA ASN A 134 -14.48 0.51 -2.10
C ASN A 134 -15.70 -0.40 -1.97
N GLU A 135 -15.89 -1.09 -0.83
CA GLU A 135 -17.10 -1.88 -0.57
C GLU A 135 -18.35 -1.01 -0.50
N VAL A 136 -18.29 0.15 0.15
CA VAL A 136 -19.39 1.12 0.18
C VAL A 136 -19.71 1.65 -1.21
N GLN A 137 -18.71 1.97 -2.03
CA GLN A 137 -18.92 2.42 -3.42
C GLN A 137 -19.53 1.33 -4.29
N LEU A 138 -19.09 0.08 -4.16
CA LEU A 138 -19.66 -1.04 -4.91
C LEU A 138 -21.12 -1.27 -4.53
N ARG A 139 -21.44 -1.21 -3.23
CA ARG A 139 -22.83 -1.27 -2.78
C ARG A 139 -23.67 -0.09 -3.26
N TYR A 140 -23.11 1.12 -3.21
CA TYR A 140 -23.78 2.30 -3.75
C TYR A 140 -24.02 2.17 -5.26
N HIS A 141 -23.05 1.66 -6.01
CA HIS A 141 -23.22 1.36 -7.43
C HIS A 141 -24.46 0.48 -7.66
N ASP A 142 -24.65 -0.57 -6.85
CA ASP A 142 -25.71 -1.56 -7.02
C ASP A 142 -27.08 -1.07 -6.51
N GLU A 143 -27.11 -0.49 -5.31
CA GLU A 143 -28.33 -0.11 -4.58
C GLU A 143 -28.79 1.31 -4.93
N SER A 144 -27.90 2.19 -5.38
CA SER A 144 -28.13 3.64 -5.58
C SER A 144 -28.66 4.37 -4.33
N ASP A 145 -28.42 3.80 -3.14
CA ASP A 145 -28.82 4.38 -1.87
C ASP A 145 -27.73 5.32 -1.33
N VAL A 146 -28.00 6.63 -1.39
CA VAL A 146 -27.10 7.67 -0.90
C VAL A 146 -26.78 7.52 0.60
N SER A 147 -27.67 6.90 1.39
CA SER A 147 -27.44 6.67 2.82
C SER A 147 -26.21 5.79 3.10
N LEU A 148 -25.76 5.00 2.11
CA LEU A 148 -24.54 4.22 2.19
C LEU A 148 -23.29 5.10 2.28
N LEU A 149 -23.29 6.24 1.56
CA LEU A 149 -22.18 7.19 1.51
C LEU A 149 -22.09 8.07 2.76
N GLU A 150 -23.13 8.06 3.59
CA GLU A 150 -23.23 8.83 4.83
C GLU A 150 -22.70 8.07 6.06
N LYS A 151 -22.42 6.77 5.93
CA LYS A 151 -22.03 5.93 7.07
C LYS A 151 -20.63 6.28 7.54
N PRO A 152 -20.38 6.40 8.86
CA PRO A 152 -19.04 6.59 9.38
C PRO A 152 -18.10 5.44 8.99
N ILE A 153 -16.88 5.78 8.57
CA ILE A 153 -15.84 4.82 8.19
C ILE A 153 -14.55 5.20 8.93
N GLU A 154 -13.98 4.29 9.70
CA GLU A 154 -12.72 4.52 10.43
C GLU A 154 -12.72 5.85 11.24
N GLY A 155 -13.84 6.18 11.88
CA GLY A 155 -14.02 7.41 12.66
C GLY A 155 -14.03 8.72 11.83
N ILE A 156 -14.16 8.62 10.51
CA ILE A 156 -14.53 9.74 9.62
C ILE A 156 -16.04 9.74 9.51
N ASP A 157 -16.69 10.88 9.76
CA ASP A 157 -18.12 11.08 9.54
C ASP A 157 -18.33 11.81 8.20
N PRO A 158 -18.77 11.10 7.13
CA PRO A 158 -18.96 11.71 5.83
C PRO A 158 -20.05 12.79 5.82
N ARG A 159 -21.06 12.71 6.69
CA ARG A 159 -22.15 13.69 6.73
C ARG A 159 -21.67 15.07 7.14
N LEU A 160 -20.61 15.12 7.96
CA LEU A 160 -20.00 16.36 8.41
C LEU A 160 -18.84 16.78 7.51
N GLN A 161 -18.01 15.82 7.10
CA GLN A 161 -16.72 16.11 6.48
C GLN A 161 -16.74 16.06 4.94
N CYS A 162 -17.75 15.41 4.36
CA CYS A 162 -17.94 15.20 2.92
C CYS A 162 -19.37 15.51 2.46
N ALA A 163 -20.07 16.39 3.18
CA ALA A 163 -21.46 16.77 2.91
C ALA A 163 -21.68 17.26 1.47
N ASP A 164 -20.75 18.06 0.95
CA ASP A 164 -20.87 18.67 -0.39
C ASP A 164 -20.84 17.63 -1.51
N SER A 165 -20.00 16.60 -1.38
CA SER A 165 -19.95 15.53 -2.37
C SER A 165 -21.18 14.62 -2.27
N ILE A 166 -21.65 14.30 -1.07
CA ILE A 166 -22.90 13.56 -0.85
C ILE A 166 -24.10 14.31 -1.46
N LEU A 167 -24.19 15.63 -1.24
CA LEU A 167 -25.23 16.47 -1.82
C LEU A 167 -25.16 16.49 -3.35
N SER A 168 -23.95 16.49 -3.91
CA SER A 168 -23.73 16.44 -5.35
C SER A 168 -24.15 15.10 -5.94
N VAL A 169 -23.92 13.98 -5.24
CA VAL A 169 -24.43 12.65 -5.60
C VAL A 169 -25.96 12.67 -5.63
N ALA A 170 -26.62 13.16 -4.58
CA ALA A 170 -28.08 13.20 -4.47
C ALA A 170 -28.76 14.08 -5.53
N LYS A 171 -28.06 15.12 -6.03
CA LYS A 171 -28.57 16.03 -7.07
C LYS A 171 -28.24 15.60 -8.50
N ALA A 172 -27.46 14.54 -8.68
CA ALA A 172 -27.06 14.08 -10.00
C ALA A 172 -28.28 13.63 -10.83
N LYS A 173 -28.27 13.94 -12.13
CA LYS A 173 -29.43 13.74 -13.01
C LYS A 173 -29.61 12.29 -13.50
N SER A 174 -28.67 11.41 -13.23
CA SER A 174 -28.72 10.00 -13.62
C SER A 174 -27.90 9.16 -12.65
N ARG A 175 -28.19 7.86 -12.58
CA ARG A 175 -27.42 6.89 -11.79
C ARG A 175 -25.94 6.87 -12.19
N GLU A 176 -25.64 6.94 -13.48
CA GLU A 176 -24.25 6.99 -13.99
C GLU A 176 -23.54 8.27 -13.54
N ALA A 177 -24.21 9.43 -13.60
CA ALA A 177 -23.64 10.68 -13.11
C ALA A 177 -23.44 10.65 -11.58
N ALA A 178 -24.41 10.11 -10.84
CA ALA A 178 -24.34 9.98 -9.39
C ALA A 178 -23.19 9.06 -8.97
N TYR A 179 -23.04 7.91 -9.63
CA TYR A 179 -21.93 7.00 -9.43
C TYR A 179 -20.59 7.66 -9.75
N LYS A 180 -20.49 8.40 -10.86
CA LYS A 180 -19.28 9.16 -11.18
C LYS A 180 -18.89 10.14 -10.07
N VAL A 181 -19.85 10.91 -9.53
CA VAL A 181 -19.58 11.80 -8.40
C VAL A 181 -19.15 11.01 -7.15
N ALA A 182 -19.74 9.86 -6.89
CA ALA A 182 -19.34 9.00 -5.77
C ALA A 182 -17.92 8.42 -5.96
N SER A 183 -17.57 7.96 -7.16
CA SER A 183 -16.25 7.42 -7.52
C SER A 183 -15.13 8.45 -7.44
N PHE A 184 -15.43 9.72 -7.75
CA PHE A 184 -14.43 10.78 -7.77
C PHE A 184 -14.52 11.69 -6.53
N ASP A 185 -15.58 12.48 -6.40
CA ASP A 185 -15.63 13.58 -5.42
C ASP A 185 -15.79 13.07 -3.98
N TRP A 186 -16.69 12.11 -3.77
CA TRP A 186 -16.86 11.50 -2.45
C TRP A 186 -15.61 10.70 -2.06
N TYR A 187 -15.07 9.87 -2.95
CA TYR A 187 -13.83 9.14 -2.72
C TYR A 187 -12.67 10.06 -2.35
N ASN A 188 -12.44 11.12 -3.13
CA ASN A 188 -11.34 12.05 -2.90
C ASN A 188 -11.53 12.81 -1.58
N CYS A 189 -12.76 13.16 -1.22
CA CYS A 189 -13.04 13.74 0.08
C CYS A 189 -12.68 12.76 1.21
N MET A 190 -13.18 11.53 1.17
CA MET A 190 -12.89 10.50 2.17
C MET A 190 -11.37 10.26 2.28
N ASN A 191 -10.68 10.12 1.15
CA ASN A 191 -9.23 9.96 1.10
C ASN A 191 -8.50 11.14 1.77
N LYS A 192 -8.92 12.38 1.50
CA LYS A 192 -8.34 13.57 2.14
C LYS A 192 -8.54 13.56 3.66
N GLN A 193 -9.70 13.11 4.15
CA GLN A 193 -9.93 13.01 5.59
C GLN A 193 -9.10 11.88 6.21
N MET A 194 -8.94 10.76 5.51
CA MET A 194 -8.06 9.67 5.95
C MET A 194 -6.62 10.13 6.05
N GLN A 195 -6.08 10.84 5.05
CA GLN A 195 -4.73 11.37 5.08
C GLN A 195 -4.49 12.33 6.26
N LYS A 196 -5.47 13.19 6.57
CA LYS A 196 -5.40 14.06 7.75
C LYS A 196 -5.41 13.26 9.06
N LYS A 197 -6.21 12.19 9.13
CA LYS A 197 -6.35 11.34 10.30
C LYS A 197 -5.12 10.46 10.54
N SER A 198 -4.64 9.76 9.51
CA SER A 198 -3.49 8.86 9.61
C SER A 198 -2.18 9.61 9.82
N GLY A 199 -2.12 10.87 9.37
CA GLY A 199 -0.88 11.61 9.30
C GLY A 199 0.09 11.03 8.26
N PRO A 200 1.35 11.50 8.27
CA PRO A 200 2.37 11.02 7.35
C PRO A 200 2.86 9.62 7.73
N TYR A 201 3.48 8.94 6.76
CA TYR A 201 4.19 7.69 6.98
C TYR A 201 5.22 7.82 8.14
N PRO A 202 5.30 6.84 9.07
CA PRO A 202 6.25 6.86 10.21
C PRO A 202 7.74 6.72 9.80
N MET A 203 8.29 7.70 9.08
CA MET A 203 9.63 7.67 8.49
C MET A 203 10.74 7.43 9.54
N ASN A 204 10.59 7.99 10.73
CA ASN A 204 11.55 7.80 11.82
C ASN A 204 11.66 6.33 12.26
N VAL A 205 10.55 5.57 12.22
CA VAL A 205 10.52 4.14 12.55
C VAL A 205 11.23 3.34 11.45
N TRP A 206 10.97 3.67 10.19
CA TRP A 206 11.61 3.03 9.04
C TRP A 206 13.13 3.20 9.05
N LEU A 207 13.60 4.44 9.21
CA LEU A 207 15.03 4.74 9.27
C LEU A 207 15.72 4.08 10.47
N ALA A 208 15.04 4.01 11.62
CA ALA A 208 15.55 3.31 12.80
C ALA A 208 15.68 1.79 12.54
N PHE A 209 14.68 1.19 11.89
CA PHE A 209 14.72 -0.22 11.48
C PHE A 209 15.90 -0.50 10.54
N LEU A 210 16.05 0.28 9.47
CA LEU A 210 17.16 0.11 8.50
C LEU A 210 18.52 0.19 9.20
N LYS A 211 18.71 1.23 10.03
CA LYS A 211 19.95 1.44 10.78
C LYS A 211 20.24 0.30 11.75
N LYS A 212 19.26 -0.11 12.57
CA LYS A 212 19.42 -1.18 13.56
C LYS A 212 19.72 -2.53 12.90
N SER A 213 19.13 -2.77 11.74
CA SER A 213 19.24 -4.03 11.00
C SER A 213 20.46 -4.08 10.05
N GLY A 214 21.22 -2.99 9.95
CA GLY A 214 22.34 -2.88 9.01
C GLY A 214 21.92 -2.97 7.55
N ILE A 215 20.68 -2.56 7.24
CA ILE A 215 20.11 -2.58 5.89
C ILE A 215 20.37 -1.21 5.24
N ASN A 216 20.86 -1.23 4.01
CA ASN A 216 20.96 -0.06 3.15
C ASN A 216 19.95 -0.17 2.01
N GLU A 217 19.18 0.88 1.80
CA GLU A 217 18.11 0.93 0.79
C GLU A 217 18.36 2.12 -0.14
N THR A 218 18.47 1.88 -1.44
CA THR A 218 18.71 2.91 -2.45
C THR A 218 17.73 2.74 -3.60
N TYR A 219 16.92 3.77 -3.82
CA TYR A 219 15.98 3.81 -4.93
C TYR A 219 16.58 4.61 -6.10
N VAL A 220 16.58 4.01 -7.28
CA VAL A 220 16.97 4.65 -8.53
C VAL A 220 15.72 4.83 -9.39
N PRO A 221 15.27 6.06 -9.65
CA PRO A 221 14.13 6.31 -10.53
C PRO A 221 14.46 5.88 -11.96
N LYS A 222 13.45 5.44 -12.71
CA LYS A 222 13.57 5.25 -14.15
C LYS A 222 13.68 6.63 -14.81
N ASP A 223 14.66 6.81 -15.68
CA ASP A 223 14.74 8.01 -16.52
C ASP A 223 13.44 8.14 -17.35
N GLU A 224 12.79 9.30 -17.27
CA GLU A 224 11.56 9.62 -18.02
C GLU A 224 11.84 9.94 -19.49
#